data_AF-A0A8T9CGS4-F1
#
_entry.id   AF-A0A8T9CGS4-F1
#
_cell.length_a   1.000
_cell.length_b   1.000
_cell.length_c   1.000
_cell.angle_alpha   90.00
_cell.angle_beta   90.00
_cell.angle_gamma   90.00
#
_symmetry.space_group_name_H-M   'P 1'
#
loop_
_entity.id
_entity.type
_entity.pdbx_description
1 polymer ?
#
loop_
_entity_poly.entity_id
_entity_poly.type
_entity_poly.pdbx_seq_one_letter_code
_entity_poly.pdbx_strand_id
1 'polypeptide(L)'
;MSEPPEPATDTPISSNKRKPAPSRGHALTTHTITTPPFSYALLELQTSQKPSTQLDELTVRTYLTSALTQFLGLSGAAIVVDVLKVEVERGVCWVRVPRGDLSVFLAAVGGWIGRGGAGEG
;
A
#
# COMPACT_ATOMS: atom_id res chain seq x y z
N MET A 1 54.80 43.73 10.45
CA MET A 1 54.59 45.01 9.75
C MET A 1 55.01 44.78 8.31
N SER A 2 54.18 44.85 7.27
CA SER A 2 52.78 45.22 7.10
C SER A 2 52.38 44.77 5.68
N GLU A 3 51.17 44.25 5.48
CA GLU A 3 50.39 44.43 4.22
C GLU A 3 49.82 45.88 4.22
N PRO A 4 49.13 46.45 3.19
CA PRO A 4 48.83 46.11 1.78
C PRO A 4 49.15 47.37 0.87
N PRO A 5 48.55 47.74 -0.30
CA PRO A 5 47.46 47.16 -1.12
C PRO A 5 47.70 47.08 -2.66
N GLU A 6 46.79 46.34 -3.33
CA GLU A 6 46.65 46.24 -4.79
C GLU A 6 46.26 47.56 -5.48
N PRO A 7 46.57 47.70 -6.78
CA PRO A 7 45.70 48.42 -7.70
C PRO A 7 45.16 47.52 -8.82
N ALA A 8 43.83 47.51 -8.94
CA ALA A 8 43.05 46.96 -10.04
C ALA A 8 43.37 47.65 -11.38
N THR A 9 43.35 46.92 -12.50
CA THR A 9 43.05 47.48 -13.83
C THR A 9 42.46 46.40 -14.75
N ASP A 10 41.18 46.64 -15.08
CA ASP A 10 40.35 46.08 -16.13
C ASP A 10 41.01 46.02 -17.53
N THR A 11 40.90 44.90 -18.24
CA THR A 11 40.71 44.85 -19.71
C THR A 11 40.37 43.42 -20.19
N PRO A 12 39.82 43.21 -21.41
CA PRO A 12 38.41 43.25 -21.72
C PRO A 12 37.78 41.86 -22.02
N ILE A 13 36.46 41.86 -21.91
CA ILE A 13 35.47 40.82 -22.25
C ILE A 13 35.80 40.07 -23.56
N SER A 14 35.94 38.75 -23.48
CA SER A 14 35.61 37.84 -24.57
C SER A 14 34.59 36.81 -24.09
N SER A 15 33.34 37.28 -23.97
CA SER A 15 32.20 36.44 -23.65
C SER A 15 31.82 35.61 -24.87
N ASN A 16 32.39 34.42 -25.01
CA ASN A 16 31.85 33.45 -25.95
C ASN A 16 30.60 32.80 -25.33
N LYS A 17 29.51 33.58 -25.24
CA LYS A 17 28.19 33.12 -24.82
C LYS A 17 27.61 32.23 -25.94
N ARG A 18 27.95 30.94 -25.90
CA ARG A 18 27.16 29.92 -26.62
C ARG A 18 25.75 29.96 -26.03
N LYS A 19 24.79 30.41 -26.82
CA LYS A 19 23.36 30.30 -26.50
C LYS A 19 23.05 28.82 -26.29
N PRO A 20 22.55 28.36 -25.13
CA PRO A 20 22.00 27.02 -25.06
C PRO A 20 20.81 26.96 -26.02
N ALA A 21 20.86 26.02 -26.96
CA ALA A 21 19.75 25.76 -27.86
C ALA A 21 18.49 25.47 -27.02
N PRO A 22 17.28 25.90 -27.45
CA PRO A 22 16.06 25.55 -26.75
C PRO A 22 15.91 24.04 -26.80
N SER A 23 16.14 23.40 -25.66
CA SER A 23 15.79 22.00 -25.43
C SER A 23 14.29 21.86 -25.66
N ARG A 24 13.89 21.34 -26.84
CA ARG A 24 12.53 20.88 -27.12
C ARG A 24 12.30 19.53 -26.45
N GLY A 25 12.47 19.50 -25.14
CA GLY A 25 12.01 18.39 -24.30
C GLY A 25 10.80 18.89 -23.50
N HIS A 26 9.63 18.31 -23.73
CA HIS A 26 8.54 18.45 -22.78
C HIS A 26 9.01 17.78 -21.48
N ALA A 27 9.17 18.55 -20.41
CA ALA A 27 9.43 18.00 -19.09
C ALA A 27 8.19 17.21 -18.65
N LEU A 28 8.19 15.90 -18.90
CA LEU A 28 7.20 14.98 -18.35
C LEU A 28 7.39 14.94 -16.84
N THR A 29 6.63 15.77 -16.14
CA THR A 29 6.62 15.78 -14.68
C THR A 29 5.70 14.65 -14.23
N THR A 30 6.28 13.50 -13.92
CA THR A 30 5.55 12.35 -13.36
C THR A 30 5.33 12.59 -11.88
N HIS A 31 4.10 12.99 -11.52
CA HIS A 31 3.68 13.02 -10.12
C HIS A 31 3.07 11.65 -9.76
N THR A 32 3.81 10.82 -9.04
CA THR A 32 3.25 9.66 -8.35
C THR A 32 2.84 10.08 -6.94
N ILE A 33 1.70 9.60 -6.45
CA ILE A 33 1.35 9.71 -5.04
C ILE A 33 2.40 8.90 -4.28
N THR A 34 3.39 9.58 -3.71
CA THR A 34 4.57 8.95 -3.08
C THR A 34 4.19 8.07 -1.89
N THR A 35 3.00 8.25 -1.32
CA THR A 35 2.54 7.47 -0.17
C THR A 35 1.02 7.22 -0.24
N PRO A 36 0.55 6.20 -1.00
CA PRO A 36 -0.85 5.82 -0.96
C PRO A 36 -1.29 5.45 0.46
N PRO A 37 -2.44 5.94 0.95
CA PRO A 37 -2.91 5.71 2.32
C PRO A 37 -3.38 4.27 2.54
N PHE A 38 -3.80 3.58 1.47
CA PHE A 38 -4.32 2.22 1.51
C PHE A 38 -3.47 1.26 0.69
N SER A 39 -3.50 0.00 1.09
CA SER A 39 -3.00 -1.14 0.35
C SER A 39 -4.15 -2.09 0.06
N TYR A 40 -4.02 -2.83 -1.05
CA TYR A 40 -5.06 -3.72 -1.54
C TYR A 40 -4.56 -5.16 -1.49
N ALA A 41 -5.42 -6.07 -1.07
CA ALA A 41 -5.13 -7.50 -1.07
C ALA A 41 -6.25 -8.28 -1.75
N LEU A 42 -5.84 -9.29 -2.51
CA LEU A 42 -6.72 -10.30 -3.06
C LEU A 42 -6.63 -11.53 -2.17
N LEU A 43 -7.75 -11.98 -1.63
CA LEU A 43 -7.83 -13.14 -0.76
C LEU A 43 -8.67 -14.21 -1.43
N GLU A 44 -8.25 -15.46 -1.30
CA GLU A 44 -8.97 -16.63 -1.78
C GLU A 44 -9.22 -17.57 -0.61
N LEU A 45 -10.48 -17.95 -0.40
CA LEU A 45 -10.85 -18.88 0.65
C LEU A 45 -10.58 -20.32 0.19
N GLN A 46 -9.58 -20.97 0.80
CA GLN A 46 -9.29 -22.37 0.57
C GLN A 46 -10.07 -23.26 1.54
N THR A 47 -10.89 -24.16 1.03
CA THR A 47 -11.63 -25.16 1.81
C THR A 47 -11.43 -26.55 1.21
N SER A 48 -11.14 -27.55 2.04
CA SER A 48 -10.93 -28.92 1.59
C SER A 48 -12.23 -29.64 1.20
N GLN A 49 -13.39 -29.12 1.63
CA GLN A 49 -14.70 -29.65 1.31
C GLN A 49 -15.55 -28.58 0.64
N LYS A 50 -16.58 -29.00 -0.11
CA LYS A 50 -17.52 -28.08 -0.74
C LYS A 50 -18.10 -27.17 0.35
N PRO A 51 -17.92 -25.84 0.26
CA PRO A 51 -18.41 -24.95 1.30
C PRO A 51 -19.94 -25.07 1.37
N SER A 52 -20.45 -25.41 2.56
CA SER A 52 -21.89 -25.45 2.82
C SER A 52 -22.51 -24.04 2.80
N THR A 53 -21.68 -23.02 3.03
CA THR A 53 -22.06 -21.61 3.09
C THR A 53 -21.41 -20.86 1.93
N GLN A 54 -22.20 -20.09 1.17
CA GLN A 54 -21.69 -19.22 0.12
C GLN A 54 -20.88 -18.08 0.74
N LEU A 55 -19.79 -17.68 0.08
CA LEU A 55 -18.95 -16.57 0.54
C LEU A 55 -19.66 -15.24 0.29
N ASP A 56 -20.22 -14.62 1.32
CA ASP A 56 -20.83 -13.30 1.28
C ASP A 56 -20.02 -12.26 2.08
N GLU A 57 -20.37 -10.99 1.95
CA GLU A 57 -19.66 -9.87 2.58
C GLU A 57 -19.63 -9.97 4.12
N LEU A 58 -20.72 -10.45 4.74
CA LEU A 58 -20.80 -10.58 6.20
C LEU A 58 -19.92 -11.73 6.69
N THR A 59 -19.93 -12.86 5.98
CA THR A 59 -19.02 -13.98 6.27
C THR A 59 -17.56 -13.56 6.12
N VAL A 60 -17.20 -12.84 5.05
CA VAL A 60 -15.84 -12.30 4.85
C VAL A 60 -15.44 -11.41 6.03
N ARG A 61 -16.28 -10.46 6.44
CA ARG A 61 -15.99 -9.60 7.61
C ARG A 61 -15.81 -10.41 8.89
N THR A 62 -16.63 -11.44 9.10
CA THR A 62 -16.55 -12.32 10.27
C THR A 62 -15.24 -13.08 10.31
N TYR A 63 -14.78 -13.63 9.18
CA TYR A 63 -13.51 -14.33 9.07
C TYR A 63 -12.32 -13.40 9.27
N LEU A 64 -12.33 -12.22 8.64
CA LEU A 64 -11.27 -11.24 8.80
C LEU A 64 -11.17 -10.74 10.24
N THR A 65 -12.31 -10.42 10.87
CA THR A 65 -12.35 -10.00 12.29
C THR A 65 -11.84 -11.10 13.20
N SER A 66 -12.23 -12.36 12.94
CA SER A 66 -11.76 -13.52 13.70
C SER A 66 -10.26 -13.71 13.55
N ALA A 67 -9.72 -13.64 12.33
CA ALA A 67 -8.29 -13.76 12.05
C ALA A 67 -7.47 -12.68 12.75
N LEU A 68 -7.89 -11.43 12.60
CA LEU A 68 -7.19 -10.27 13.18
C LEU A 68 -7.27 -10.29 14.70
N THR A 69 -8.40 -10.67 15.29
CA THR A 69 -8.54 -10.78 16.75
C THR A 69 -7.72 -11.95 17.29
N GLN A 70 -7.65 -13.08 16.58
CA GLN A 70 -6.82 -14.22 17.01
C GLN A 70 -5.33 -13.89 16.98
N PHE A 71 -4.87 -13.12 16.00
CA PHE A 71 -3.46 -12.79 15.84
C PHE A 71 -3.00 -11.57 16.67
N LEU A 72 -3.83 -10.52 16.75
CA LEU A 72 -3.47 -9.21 17.34
C LEU A 72 -4.35 -8.82 18.54
N GLY A 73 -5.32 -9.64 18.92
CA GLY A 73 -6.27 -9.32 19.99
C GLY A 73 -7.16 -8.12 19.67
N LEU A 74 -7.46 -7.30 20.68
CA LEU A 74 -8.32 -6.11 20.56
C LEU A 74 -7.80 -5.10 19.52
N SER A 75 -6.48 -4.98 19.37
CA SER A 75 -5.86 -4.09 18.39
C SER A 75 -6.16 -4.53 16.95
N GLY A 76 -6.22 -5.84 16.69
CA GLY A 76 -6.58 -6.36 15.37
C GLY A 76 -8.02 -6.05 14.99
N ALA A 77 -8.94 -6.11 15.95
CA ALA A 77 -10.34 -5.75 15.74
C ALA A 77 -10.53 -4.25 15.44
N ALA A 78 -9.56 -3.40 15.80
CA ALA A 78 -9.59 -1.97 15.50
C ALA A 78 -9.02 -1.61 14.11
N ILE A 79 -8.44 -2.57 13.39
CA ILE A 79 -7.94 -2.34 12.03
C ILE A 79 -9.14 -2.11 11.10
N VAL A 80 -9.14 -0.98 10.41
CA VAL A 80 -10.18 -0.64 9.43
C VAL A 80 -9.96 -1.46 8.16
N VAL A 81 -10.81 -2.45 7.92
CA VAL A 81 -10.77 -3.27 6.71
C VAL A 81 -12.05 -3.04 5.91
N ASP A 82 -11.91 -2.63 4.64
CA ASP A 82 -13.06 -2.50 3.75
C ASP A 82 -13.05 -3.58 2.69
N VAL A 83 -14.18 -4.26 2.53
CA VAL A 83 -14.43 -5.24 1.48
C VAL A 83 -14.91 -4.49 0.24
N LEU A 84 -14.17 -4.63 -0.86
CA LEU A 84 -14.44 -3.93 -2.11
C LEU A 84 -15.31 -4.74 -3.06
N LYS A 85 -15.05 -6.05 -3.11
CA LYS A 85 -15.76 -6.98 -4.00
C LYS A 85 -15.63 -8.40 -3.46
N VAL A 86 -16.72 -9.16 -3.53
CA VAL A 86 -16.74 -10.59 -3.26
C VAL A 86 -17.17 -11.32 -4.53
N GLU A 87 -16.37 -12.27 -4.97
CA GLU A 87 -16.62 -13.15 -6.10
C GLU A 87 -17.01 -14.53 -5.56
N VAL A 88 -18.30 -14.73 -5.30
CA VAL A 88 -18.86 -15.92 -4.63
C VAL A 88 -18.45 -17.21 -5.35
N GLU A 89 -18.54 -17.23 -6.70
CA GLU A 89 -18.24 -18.39 -7.52
C GLU A 89 -16.77 -18.84 -7.41
N ARG A 90 -15.87 -17.89 -7.21
CA ARG A 90 -14.42 -18.14 -7.11
C ARG A 90 -13.95 -18.25 -5.67
N GLY A 91 -14.78 -17.93 -4.68
CA GLY A 91 -14.37 -17.84 -3.28
C GLY A 91 -13.33 -16.75 -3.03
N VAL A 92 -13.32 -15.70 -3.85
CA VAL A 92 -12.31 -14.64 -3.83
C VAL A 92 -12.91 -13.34 -3.29
N CYS A 93 -12.15 -12.57 -2.50
CA CYS A 93 -12.53 -11.24 -2.09
C CYS A 93 -11.38 -10.22 -2.22
N TRP A 94 -11.75 -9.00 -2.56
CA TRP A 94 -10.85 -7.85 -2.65
C TRP A 94 -11.05 -6.99 -1.42
N VAL A 95 -9.96 -6.66 -0.74
CA VAL A 95 -9.99 -5.82 0.45
C VAL A 95 -9.01 -4.66 0.34
N ARG A 96 -9.34 -3.54 1.00
CA ARG A 96 -8.38 -2.49 1.30
C ARG A 96 -8.11 -2.41 2.79
N VAL A 97 -6.88 -2.10 3.13
CA VAL A 97 -6.38 -1.90 4.49
C VAL A 97 -5.45 -0.69 4.54
N PRO A 98 -5.35 0.01 5.68
CA PRO A 98 -4.34 1.03 5.88
C PRO A 98 -2.95 0.49 5.56
N ARG A 99 -2.14 1.28 4.85
CA ARG A 99 -0.84 0.82 4.37
C ARG A 99 0.08 0.34 5.50
N GLY A 100 0.02 0.96 6.68
CA GLY A 100 0.82 0.58 7.85
C GLY A 100 0.45 -0.78 8.43
N ASP A 101 -0.79 -1.23 8.22
CA ASP A 101 -1.34 -2.45 8.81
C ASP A 101 -1.27 -3.64 7.85
N LEU A 102 -0.82 -3.46 6.60
CA LEU A 102 -0.81 -4.52 5.59
C LEU A 102 0.02 -5.75 6.04
N SER A 103 1.18 -5.54 6.63
CA SER A 103 2.07 -6.66 7.02
C SER A 103 1.45 -7.52 8.12
N VAL A 104 0.89 -6.88 9.16
CA VAL A 104 0.22 -7.57 10.26
C VAL A 104 -1.10 -8.18 9.82
N PHE A 105 -1.82 -7.53 8.90
CA PHE A 105 -3.01 -8.06 8.27
C PHE A 105 -2.72 -9.36 7.51
N LEU A 106 -1.70 -9.37 6.66
CA LEU A 106 -1.31 -10.57 5.90
C LEU A 106 -0.83 -11.69 6.82
N ALA A 107 -0.09 -11.37 7.88
CA ALA A 107 0.34 -12.36 8.88
C ALA A 107 -0.87 -13.00 9.60
N ALA A 108 -1.85 -12.18 10.00
CA ALA A 108 -3.06 -12.66 10.64
C ALA A 108 -3.90 -13.55 9.71
N VAL A 109 -4.16 -13.10 8.48
CA VAL A 109 -5.01 -13.83 7.53
C VAL A 109 -4.32 -15.10 7.01
N GLY A 110 -3.02 -15.04 6.73
CA GLY A 110 -2.27 -16.19 6.21
C GLY A 110 -2.09 -17.32 7.21
N GLY A 111 -2.09 -17.01 8.52
CA GLY A 111 -2.03 -18.00 9.60
C GLY A 111 -3.40 -18.46 10.12
N TRP A 112 -4.50 -17.89 9.61
CA TRP A 112 -5.82 -18.18 10.15
C TRP A 112 -6.40 -19.48 9.59
N ILE A 113 -6.94 -20.30 10.49
CA ILE A 113 -7.69 -21.51 10.14
C ILE A 113 -9.11 -21.34 10.67
N GLY A 114 -10.08 -21.40 9.76
CA GLY A 114 -11.49 -21.37 10.13
C GLY A 114 -11.84 -22.53 11.05
N ARG A 115 -12.28 -22.23 12.28
CA ARG A 115 -12.98 -23.21 13.10
C ARG A 115 -14.33 -23.45 12.47
N GLY A 116 -14.43 -24.52 11.67
CA GLY A 116 -15.72 -24.99 11.17
C GLY A 116 -16.64 -25.24 12.35
N GLY A 117 -17.71 -24.46 12.44
CA GLY A 117 -18.85 -24.83 13.28
C GLY A 117 -19.49 -26.06 12.66
N ALA A 118 -18.92 -27.23 12.94
CA ALA A 118 -19.66 -28.47 12.87
C ALA A 118 -20.79 -28.31 13.88
N GLY A 119 -22.00 -28.04 13.39
CA GLY A 119 -23.22 -28.19 14.16
C GLY A 119 -23.35 -29.66 14.52
N GLU A 120 -22.73 -30.03 15.64
CA GLU A 120 -23.02 -31.25 16.37
C GLU A 120 -23.96 -30.80 17.51
N GLY A 121 -25.26 -30.96 17.27
CA GLY A 121 -26.36 -30.58 18.15
C GLY A 121 -27.69 -31.00 17.55
#